data_AF-A0A350WX85-F1
#
_entry.id   AF-A0A350WX85-F1
#
_cell.length_a   1.000
_cell.length_b   1.000
_cell.length_c   1.000
_cell.angle_alpha   90.00
_cell.angle_beta   90.00
_cell.angle_gamma   90.00
#
_symmetry.space_group_name_H-M   'P 1'
#
loop_
_entity.id
_entity.type
_entity.pdbx_description
1 polymer ?
#
loop_
_entity_poly.entity_id
_entity_poly.type
_entity_poly.pdbx_seq_one_letter_code
_entity_poly.pdbx_strand_id
1 'polypeptide(L)'
;MHDCIVRNNRLEGNAFAGLVINGRDHLVEGNEILGTIQIHPKWLEPPEWADADGIRFHGEGHVFRKNHIHDIVYGIPENPNPHIDCFQTFADGSYHERASNIIFEQNVCENMQAQTPLEAGKAFMIQDANNLIIRNNILRAYRVMQGINSNHLQIANNVFTNRLDLSMENFPSMITLKNTPNSLIRNNSFFDPLLHIIYFEDPASRSGTDIGHNHAYRSDGQDAFGIPYPNDLWNVNPLFVDAAQGDFHLTPNSPLIDAGASLTIVFSDYDDDLRPQGNGYDIGVDEWMSDN
;
A
#
# COMPACT_ATOMS: atom_id res chain seq x y z
N MET A 1 -1.43 -11.02 23.12
CA MET A 1 -2.05 -12.19 22.46
C MET A 1 -1.07 -12.69 21.42
N HIS A 2 -1.04 -13.99 21.11
CA HIS A 2 -0.17 -14.52 20.06
C HIS A 2 -0.89 -15.60 19.23
N ASP A 3 -0.44 -15.88 18.01
CA ASP A 3 -0.90 -16.99 17.15
C ASP A 3 -2.42 -17.04 16.85
N CYS A 4 -3.08 -15.88 16.83
CA CYS A 4 -4.49 -15.79 16.48
C CYS A 4 -4.71 -15.67 14.97
N ILE A 5 -5.86 -16.17 14.52
CA ILE A 5 -6.27 -16.13 13.12
C ILE A 5 -7.59 -15.35 13.01
N VAL A 6 -7.60 -14.30 12.19
CA VAL A 6 -8.78 -13.54 11.79
C VAL A 6 -8.95 -13.69 10.29
N ARG A 7 -9.92 -14.49 9.85
CA ARG A 7 -10.04 -14.84 8.42
C ARG A 7 -11.45 -14.83 7.88
N ASN A 8 -11.58 -14.42 6.62
CA ASN A 8 -12.81 -14.51 5.82
C ASN A 8 -14.03 -13.83 6.46
N ASN A 9 -13.82 -12.67 7.09
CA ASN A 9 -14.89 -11.86 7.66
C ASN A 9 -15.26 -10.71 6.73
N ARG A 10 -16.52 -10.26 6.83
CA ARG A 10 -16.97 -8.97 6.30
C ARG A 10 -17.26 -8.03 7.47
N LEU A 11 -16.58 -6.89 7.50
CA LEU A 11 -16.66 -5.87 8.56
C LEU A 11 -17.18 -4.57 7.94
N GLU A 12 -18.41 -4.19 8.28
CA GLU A 12 -19.13 -3.08 7.64
C GLU A 12 -19.62 -2.07 8.68
N GLY A 13 -19.34 -0.78 8.47
CA GLY A 13 -19.85 0.28 9.35
C GLY A 13 -19.23 0.29 10.75
N ASN A 14 -18.06 -0.33 10.92
CA ASN A 14 -17.35 -0.38 12.19
C ASN A 14 -16.90 1.03 12.60
N ALA A 15 -17.10 1.39 13.86
CA ALA A 15 -16.58 2.64 14.38
C ALA A 15 -15.10 2.53 14.74
N PHE A 16 -14.33 3.61 14.60
CA PHE A 16 -12.90 3.72 14.91
C PHE A 16 -11.97 2.99 13.92
N ALA A 17 -12.15 1.69 13.75
CA ALA A 17 -11.41 0.88 12.78
C ALA A 17 -12.20 -0.37 12.43
N GLY A 18 -11.96 -0.93 11.24
CA GLY A 18 -12.45 -2.27 10.90
C GLY A 18 -11.85 -3.33 11.82
N LEU A 19 -10.51 -3.40 11.88
CA LEU A 19 -9.77 -4.28 12.78
C LEU A 19 -8.69 -3.53 13.56
N VAL A 20 -8.46 -3.96 14.80
CA VAL A 20 -7.31 -3.52 15.61
C VAL A 20 -6.53 -4.77 16.02
N ILE A 21 -5.33 -4.92 15.48
CA ILE A 21 -4.48 -6.10 15.65
C ILE A 21 -3.29 -5.71 16.52
N ASN A 22 -3.18 -6.33 17.70
CA ASN A 22 -2.07 -6.13 18.63
C ASN A 22 -1.56 -7.48 19.11
N GLY A 23 -0.25 -7.65 19.24
CA GLY A 23 0.34 -8.83 19.86
C GLY A 23 1.45 -9.42 19.01
N ARG A 24 1.45 -10.75 18.85
CA ARG A 24 2.46 -11.47 18.07
C ARG A 24 1.87 -12.48 17.09
N ASP A 25 2.50 -12.62 15.93
CA ASP A 25 2.32 -13.79 15.05
C ASP A 25 0.85 -14.08 14.66
N HIS A 26 0.09 -13.03 14.35
CA HIS A 26 -1.29 -13.15 13.91
C HIS A 26 -1.39 -13.31 12.40
N LEU A 27 -2.30 -14.18 11.95
CA LEU A 27 -2.72 -14.25 10.55
C LEU A 27 -4.04 -13.51 10.36
N VAL A 28 -4.03 -12.49 9.51
CA VAL A 28 -5.21 -11.70 9.15
C VAL A 28 -5.42 -11.87 7.65
N GLU A 29 -6.35 -12.73 7.27
CA GLU A 29 -6.44 -13.26 5.90
C GLU A 29 -7.83 -13.15 5.28
N GLY A 30 -7.94 -12.63 4.06
CA GLY A 30 -9.19 -12.75 3.29
C GLY A 30 -10.36 -11.96 3.87
N ASN A 31 -10.11 -10.94 4.69
CA ASN A 31 -11.19 -10.12 5.27
C ASN A 31 -11.55 -8.97 4.32
N GLU A 32 -12.84 -8.66 4.25
CA GLU A 32 -13.39 -7.49 3.57
C GLU A 32 -13.78 -6.45 4.63
N ILE A 33 -13.25 -5.23 4.52
CA ILE A 33 -13.50 -4.13 5.44
C ILE A 33 -14.02 -2.95 4.62
N LEU A 34 -15.20 -2.46 4.97
CA LEU A 34 -15.81 -1.37 4.25
C LEU A 34 -16.62 -0.41 5.11
N GLY A 35 -16.64 0.86 4.69
CA GLY A 35 -17.48 1.88 5.31
C GLY A 35 -17.20 2.11 6.79
N THR A 36 -15.94 2.00 7.24
CA THR A 36 -15.56 2.38 8.60
C THR A 36 -16.01 3.81 8.89
N ILE A 37 -16.49 4.07 10.11
CA ILE A 37 -16.99 5.37 10.53
C ILE A 37 -16.22 5.95 11.72
N GLN A 38 -16.02 7.27 11.71
CA GLN A 38 -15.41 8.03 12.79
C GLN A 38 -16.36 8.10 13.98
N ILE A 39 -17.59 8.51 13.73
CA ILE A 39 -18.59 8.79 14.76
C ILE A 39 -19.73 7.79 14.61
N HIS A 40 -19.81 6.85 15.56
CA HIS A 40 -20.95 5.96 15.60
C HIS A 40 -22.22 6.76 15.96
N PRO A 41 -23.35 6.61 15.22
CA PRO A 41 -24.56 7.41 15.43
C PRO A 41 -25.25 7.18 16.78
N LYS A 42 -24.81 6.18 17.54
CA LYS A 42 -25.27 5.88 18.92
C LYS A 42 -24.33 6.39 20.01
N TRP A 43 -23.20 7.00 19.67
CA TRP A 43 -22.34 7.63 20.67
C TRP A 43 -22.97 8.92 21.17
N LEU A 44 -23.15 9.02 22.48
CA LEU A 44 -23.63 10.24 23.13
C LEU A 44 -22.53 11.30 23.20
N GLU A 45 -21.30 10.84 23.47
CA GLU A 45 -20.08 11.65 23.56
C GLU A 45 -18.97 10.93 22.79
N PRO A 46 -18.88 11.13 21.47
CA PRO A 46 -17.83 10.51 20.66
C PRO A 46 -16.45 11.00 21.11
N PRO A 47 -15.44 10.13 21.24
CA PRO A 47 -14.10 10.56 21.61
C PRO A 47 -13.48 11.43 20.50
N GLU A 48 -12.77 12.49 20.88
CA GLU A 48 -12.11 13.40 19.92
C GLU A 48 -11.02 12.72 19.09
N TRP A 49 -10.47 11.60 19.57
CA TRP A 49 -9.46 10.79 18.88
C TRP A 49 -10.08 9.71 17.96
N ALA A 50 -11.40 9.67 17.83
CA ALA A 50 -12.06 8.71 16.95
C ALA A 50 -11.63 8.91 15.50
N ASP A 51 -11.56 7.79 14.77
CA ASP A 51 -11.01 7.73 13.42
C ASP A 51 -11.78 6.74 12.55
N ALA A 52 -11.41 6.58 11.28
CA ALA A 52 -12.10 5.67 10.36
C ALA A 52 -11.15 4.75 9.58
N ASP A 53 -10.20 4.11 10.25
CA ASP A 53 -9.21 3.29 9.56
C ASP A 53 -9.75 1.92 9.11
N GLY A 54 -9.11 1.32 8.11
CA GLY A 54 -9.35 -0.08 7.77
C GLY A 54 -8.83 -1.01 8.87
N ILE A 55 -7.50 -1.07 9.00
CA ILE A 55 -6.79 -1.91 9.96
C ILE A 55 -5.75 -1.09 10.71
N ARG A 56 -5.85 -1.06 12.04
CA ARG A 56 -4.76 -0.64 12.92
C ARG A 56 -3.92 -1.85 13.33
N PHE A 57 -2.61 -1.79 13.16
CA PHE A 57 -1.72 -2.92 13.44
C PHE A 57 -0.53 -2.51 14.30
N HIS A 58 -0.29 -3.24 15.39
CA HIS A 58 0.81 -3.01 16.33
C HIS A 58 1.40 -4.35 16.80
N GLY A 59 2.63 -4.33 17.30
CA GLY A 59 3.33 -5.54 17.73
C GLY A 59 4.14 -6.17 16.59
N GLU A 60 4.19 -7.49 16.48
CA GLU A 60 5.23 -8.11 15.64
C GLU A 60 4.83 -9.45 15.02
N GLY A 61 5.47 -9.81 13.89
CA GLY A 61 5.36 -11.15 13.30
C GLY A 61 4.06 -11.43 12.55
N HIS A 62 3.20 -10.42 12.40
CA HIS A 62 1.89 -10.58 11.76
C HIS A 62 2.01 -10.81 10.25
N VAL A 63 1.01 -11.49 9.69
CA VAL A 63 0.81 -11.63 8.25
C VAL A 63 -0.58 -11.12 7.91
N PHE A 64 -0.64 -10.08 7.08
CA PHE A 64 -1.85 -9.54 6.48
C PHE A 64 -1.90 -9.96 5.02
N ARG A 65 -2.81 -10.87 4.69
CA ARG A 65 -2.87 -11.49 3.37
C ARG A 65 -4.26 -11.38 2.75
N LYS A 66 -4.35 -11.05 1.45
CA LYS A 66 -5.62 -11.14 0.70
C LYS A 66 -6.79 -10.36 1.32
N ASN A 67 -6.52 -9.33 2.12
CA ASN A 67 -7.59 -8.48 2.68
C ASN A 67 -7.98 -7.41 1.65
N HIS A 68 -9.25 -7.03 1.66
CA HIS A 68 -9.81 -5.99 0.81
C HIS A 68 -10.39 -4.86 1.67
N ILE A 69 -9.89 -3.64 1.49
CA ILE A 69 -10.31 -2.47 2.25
C ILE A 69 -10.76 -1.38 1.28
N HIS A 70 -12.04 -0.99 1.35
CA HIS A 70 -12.64 -0.09 0.37
C HIS A 70 -13.83 0.69 0.93
N ASP A 71 -14.31 1.67 0.17
CA ASP A 71 -15.53 2.44 0.47
C ASP A 71 -15.57 3.11 1.86
N ILE A 72 -14.41 3.48 2.41
CA ILE A 72 -14.33 4.36 3.57
C ILE A 72 -14.27 5.80 3.05
N VAL A 73 -15.31 6.59 3.32
CA VAL A 73 -15.53 7.84 2.59
C VAL A 73 -15.61 9.07 3.48
N TYR A 74 -15.15 10.20 2.94
CA TYR A 74 -15.44 11.53 3.48
C TYR A 74 -16.84 12.03 3.09
N GLY A 75 -17.27 13.14 3.69
CA GLY A 75 -18.47 13.87 3.26
C GLY A 75 -19.79 13.31 3.77
N ILE A 76 -19.75 12.39 4.74
CA ILE A 76 -20.91 11.89 5.47
C ILE A 76 -20.88 12.35 6.93
N PRO A 77 -22.03 12.48 7.64
CA PRO A 77 -22.08 12.90 9.03
C PRO A 77 -21.23 12.05 9.98
N GLU A 78 -21.07 10.77 9.66
CA GLU A 78 -20.29 9.80 10.43
C GLU A 78 -18.78 9.91 10.21
N ASN A 79 -18.32 10.57 9.12
CA ASN A 79 -16.91 10.81 8.78
C ASN A 79 -16.67 12.29 8.46
N PRO A 80 -16.81 13.20 9.44
CA PRO A 80 -16.60 14.62 9.22
C PRO A 80 -15.13 14.94 8.88
N ASN A 81 -14.19 14.33 9.61
CA ASN A 81 -12.77 14.60 9.48
C ASN A 81 -11.85 13.49 10.03
N PRO A 82 -12.09 12.20 9.73
CA PRO A 82 -11.16 11.16 10.14
C PRO A 82 -9.88 11.22 9.30
N HIS A 83 -8.82 10.60 9.80
CA HIS A 83 -7.87 9.95 8.90
C HIS A 83 -8.55 8.70 8.32
N ILE A 84 -8.36 8.49 7.03
CA ILE A 84 -8.79 7.26 6.38
C ILE A 84 -7.53 6.60 5.87
N ASP A 85 -7.06 5.58 6.58
CA ASP A 85 -5.91 4.79 6.18
C ASP A 85 -6.31 3.31 6.13
N CYS A 86 -6.01 2.61 5.02
CA CYS A 86 -6.30 1.18 4.92
C CYS A 86 -5.51 0.39 5.98
N PHE A 87 -4.23 0.72 6.15
CA PHE A 87 -3.36 0.16 7.17
C PHE A 87 -2.66 1.29 7.91
N GLN A 88 -2.86 1.38 9.23
CA GLN A 88 -2.23 2.38 10.09
C GLN A 88 -1.47 1.74 11.26
N THR A 89 -0.25 2.22 11.50
CA THR A 89 0.54 1.93 12.71
C THR A 89 1.26 3.17 13.20
N PHE A 90 1.45 3.25 14.51
CA PHE A 90 2.33 4.21 15.17
C PHE A 90 2.84 3.62 16.49
N ALA A 91 3.85 4.26 17.09
CA ALA A 91 4.26 3.99 18.46
C ALA A 91 4.42 5.31 19.20
N ASP A 92 3.67 5.48 20.29
CA ASP A 92 3.59 6.74 21.04
C ASP A 92 4.23 6.64 22.44
N GLY A 93 4.92 5.52 22.73
CA GLY A 93 5.49 5.24 24.05
C GLY A 93 4.44 4.89 25.11
N SER A 94 3.17 4.72 24.73
CA SER A 94 2.10 4.22 25.58
C SER A 94 1.90 2.71 25.35
N TYR A 95 0.66 2.27 25.19
CA TYR A 95 0.30 0.88 24.93
C TYR A 95 0.40 0.48 23.45
N HIS A 96 0.62 1.43 22.54
CA HIS A 96 0.88 1.15 21.12
C HIS A 96 2.34 0.73 20.92
N GLU A 97 2.53 -0.56 20.80
CA GLU A 97 3.84 -1.13 20.51
C GLU A 97 4.22 -0.95 19.05
N ARG A 98 5.49 -0.61 18.81
CA ARG A 98 6.08 -0.54 17.47
C ARG A 98 5.76 -1.79 16.64
N ALA A 99 5.21 -1.58 15.45
CA ALA A 99 5.07 -2.62 14.44
C ALA A 99 6.43 -3.12 13.95
N SER A 100 6.67 -4.43 13.98
CA SER A 100 7.90 -4.98 13.41
C SER A 100 7.83 -6.41 12.87
N ASN A 101 8.64 -6.72 11.87
CA ASN A 101 8.69 -8.06 11.27
C ASN A 101 7.33 -8.54 10.74
N ILE A 102 6.59 -7.66 10.05
CA ILE A 102 5.23 -7.93 9.55
C ILE A 102 5.25 -8.05 8.03
N ILE A 103 4.43 -8.95 7.49
CA ILE A 103 4.23 -9.14 6.06
C ILE A 103 2.83 -8.64 5.68
N PHE A 104 2.77 -7.84 4.62
CA PHE A 104 1.56 -7.44 3.91
C PHE A 104 1.66 -7.96 2.49
N GLU A 105 0.79 -8.91 2.13
CA GLU A 105 0.80 -9.47 0.78
C GLU A 105 -0.57 -9.69 0.17
N GLN A 106 -0.68 -9.49 -1.15
CA GLN A 106 -1.90 -9.78 -1.91
C GLN A 106 -3.12 -9.00 -1.40
N ASN A 107 -2.93 -7.91 -0.67
CA ASN A 107 -4.04 -7.08 -0.20
C ASN A 107 -4.46 -6.10 -1.30
N VAL A 108 -5.73 -5.71 -1.25
CA VAL A 108 -6.30 -4.66 -2.08
C VAL A 108 -6.77 -3.53 -1.17
N CYS A 109 -6.34 -2.30 -1.48
CA CYS A 109 -6.81 -1.09 -0.80
C CYS A 109 -7.34 -0.09 -1.82
N GLU A 110 -8.51 0.47 -1.54
CA GLU A 110 -9.15 1.51 -2.34
C GLU A 110 -9.53 2.72 -1.47
N ASN A 111 -8.77 3.80 -1.62
CA ASN A 111 -8.88 4.99 -0.79
C ASN A 111 -8.42 6.26 -1.54
N MET A 112 -9.02 6.51 -2.71
CA MET A 112 -8.64 7.56 -3.66
C MET A 112 -9.38 8.89 -3.41
N GLN A 113 -9.49 9.29 -2.15
CA GLN A 113 -10.21 10.50 -1.74
C GLN A 113 -9.34 11.42 -0.89
N ALA A 114 -9.59 12.73 -0.95
CA ALA A 114 -9.01 13.71 -0.05
C ALA A 114 -9.96 14.89 0.11
N GLN A 115 -10.06 15.44 1.33
CA GLN A 115 -10.82 16.66 1.61
C GLN A 115 -9.92 17.82 2.04
N THR A 116 -8.81 17.54 2.74
CA THR A 116 -7.80 18.54 3.12
C THR A 116 -6.39 17.94 3.03
N PRO A 117 -5.32 18.75 3.21
CA PRO A 117 -3.97 18.21 3.25
C PRO A 117 -3.70 17.24 4.40
N LEU A 118 -4.50 17.24 5.46
CA LEU A 118 -4.39 16.30 6.59
C LEU A 118 -5.32 15.09 6.40
N GLU A 119 -6.48 15.30 5.80
CA GLU A 119 -7.51 14.29 5.55
C GLU A 119 -7.44 13.84 4.09
N ALA A 120 -6.43 13.02 3.82
CA ALA A 120 -6.21 12.37 2.54
C ALA A 120 -6.08 10.86 2.74
N GLY A 121 -6.82 10.12 1.93
CA GLY A 121 -6.87 8.67 1.93
C GLY A 121 -5.52 8.05 1.62
N LYS A 122 -5.09 7.10 2.46
CA LYS A 122 -3.86 6.33 2.26
C LYS A 122 -4.11 4.84 2.24
N ALA A 123 -3.20 4.12 1.58
CA ALA A 123 -3.11 2.69 1.75
C ALA A 123 -2.30 2.34 3.00
N PHE A 124 -1.16 3.01 3.20
CA PHE A 124 -0.30 2.80 4.35
C PHE A 124 0.08 4.12 5.01
N MET A 125 -0.30 4.26 6.28
CA MET A 125 0.24 5.26 7.21
C MET A 125 1.12 4.52 8.22
N ILE A 126 2.43 4.57 8.02
CA ILE A 126 3.39 3.83 8.83
C ILE A 126 4.25 4.81 9.59
N GLN A 127 4.09 4.84 10.91
CA GLN A 127 4.95 5.61 11.79
C GLN A 127 5.64 4.68 12.81
N ASP A 128 6.91 4.96 13.09
CA ASP A 128 7.69 4.30 14.14
C ASP A 128 7.70 2.75 14.01
N ALA A 129 7.92 2.22 12.80
CA ALA A 129 7.92 0.79 12.50
C ALA A 129 9.29 0.26 12.05
N ASN A 130 9.50 -1.06 12.09
CA ASN A 130 10.76 -1.66 11.64
C ASN A 130 10.57 -2.99 10.92
N ASN A 131 11.25 -3.17 9.78
CA ASN A 131 11.25 -4.44 9.04
C ASN A 131 9.84 -4.89 8.64
N LEU A 132 9.17 -4.12 7.79
CA LEU A 132 7.89 -4.49 7.20
C LEU A 132 8.11 -4.89 5.75
N ILE A 133 7.54 -6.03 5.34
CA ILE A 133 7.53 -6.47 3.95
C ILE A 133 6.15 -6.16 3.37
N ILE A 134 6.11 -5.37 2.31
CA ILE A 134 4.90 -4.98 1.59
C ILE A 134 5.09 -5.46 0.16
N ARG A 135 4.47 -6.59 -0.18
CA ARG A 135 4.66 -7.24 -1.47
C ARG A 135 3.38 -7.65 -2.17
N ASN A 136 3.35 -7.65 -3.49
CA ASN A 136 2.21 -8.14 -4.26
C ASN A 136 0.88 -7.51 -3.85
N ASN A 137 0.84 -6.24 -3.42
CA ASN A 137 -0.42 -5.57 -3.09
C ASN A 137 -0.88 -4.70 -4.24
N ILE A 138 -2.19 -4.54 -4.38
CA ILE A 138 -2.82 -3.58 -5.28
C ILE A 138 -3.28 -2.39 -4.43
N LEU A 139 -2.59 -1.27 -4.57
CA LEU A 139 -2.73 -0.11 -3.67
C LEU A 139 -3.25 1.09 -4.47
N ARG A 140 -4.55 1.37 -4.33
CA ARG A 140 -5.26 2.45 -5.02
C ARG A 140 -5.62 3.53 -4.01
N ALA A 141 -4.77 4.55 -3.85
CA ALA A 141 -5.02 5.57 -2.83
C ALA A 141 -4.48 6.94 -3.21
N TYR A 142 -5.07 8.00 -2.65
CA TYR A 142 -4.69 9.38 -2.99
C TYR A 142 -3.24 9.68 -2.58
N ARG A 143 -2.85 9.28 -1.36
CA ARG A 143 -1.46 9.23 -0.87
C ARG A 143 -1.12 7.79 -0.51
N VAL A 144 -0.52 7.02 -1.42
CA VAL A 144 -0.55 5.56 -1.29
C VAL A 144 0.20 5.05 -0.07
N MET A 145 1.48 5.38 0.08
CA MET A 145 2.29 4.90 1.20
C MET A 145 3.12 6.02 1.82
N GLN A 146 3.03 6.14 3.15
CA GLN A 146 3.85 7.02 3.96
C GLN A 146 4.61 6.21 5.01
N GLY A 147 5.94 6.42 5.08
CA GLY A 147 6.81 5.90 6.13
C GLY A 147 7.47 7.04 6.91
N ILE A 148 7.25 7.08 8.21
CA ILE A 148 7.78 8.09 9.13
C ILE A 148 8.54 7.40 10.25
N ASN A 149 9.76 7.85 10.56
CA ASN A 149 10.59 7.33 11.66
C ASN A 149 10.72 5.80 11.66
N SER A 150 10.72 5.21 10.47
CA SER A 150 10.70 3.75 10.31
C SER A 150 12.06 3.26 9.80
N ASN A 151 12.26 1.95 9.71
CA ASN A 151 13.51 1.41 9.17
C ASN A 151 13.26 0.07 8.48
N HIS A 152 14.02 -0.22 7.43
CA HIS A 152 13.89 -1.48 6.67
C HIS A 152 12.48 -1.76 6.13
N LEU A 153 11.85 -0.77 5.48
CA LEU A 153 10.62 -1.05 4.73
C LEU A 153 10.98 -1.71 3.41
N GLN A 154 10.47 -2.92 3.15
CA GLN A 154 10.75 -3.70 1.96
C GLN A 154 9.52 -3.71 1.05
N ILE A 155 9.53 -2.85 0.05
CA ILE A 155 8.40 -2.52 -0.82
C ILE A 155 8.70 -3.12 -2.20
N ALA A 156 8.08 -4.27 -2.50
CA ALA A 156 8.44 -5.07 -3.66
C ALA A 156 7.23 -5.57 -4.45
N ASN A 157 7.26 -5.56 -5.78
CA ASN A 157 6.23 -6.23 -6.59
C ASN A 157 4.78 -5.77 -6.30
N ASN A 158 4.57 -4.52 -5.89
CA ASN A 158 3.23 -3.97 -5.74
C ASN A 158 2.81 -3.19 -6.99
N VAL A 159 1.49 -3.03 -7.18
CA VAL A 159 0.93 -2.03 -8.06
C VAL A 159 0.45 -0.86 -7.22
N PHE A 160 1.02 0.31 -7.49
CA PHE A 160 0.61 1.59 -6.92
C PHE A 160 -0.16 2.36 -7.98
N THR A 161 -1.37 2.80 -7.67
CA THR A 161 -2.18 3.54 -8.65
C THR A 161 -3.01 4.66 -8.03
N ASN A 162 -3.34 5.61 -8.88
CA ASN A 162 -4.18 6.77 -8.61
C ASN A 162 -5.21 6.91 -9.75
N ARG A 163 -6.03 7.97 -9.70
CA ARG A 163 -6.81 8.37 -10.88
C ARG A 163 -6.39 9.76 -11.35
N LEU A 164 -6.18 9.91 -12.65
CA LEU A 164 -5.68 11.14 -13.25
C LEU A 164 -6.69 12.30 -13.23
N ASP A 165 -7.97 12.04 -12.90
CA ASP A 165 -9.03 13.04 -12.74
C ASP A 165 -9.08 13.68 -11.35
N LEU A 166 -8.26 13.20 -10.39
CA LEU A 166 -8.23 13.75 -9.04
C LEU A 166 -7.47 15.08 -8.98
N SER A 167 -7.88 15.93 -8.03
CA SER A 167 -7.16 17.18 -7.72
C SER A 167 -5.74 16.88 -7.22
N MET A 168 -4.81 17.80 -7.49
CA MET A 168 -3.44 17.76 -6.92
C MET A 168 -3.28 18.66 -5.69
N GLU A 169 -4.30 19.43 -5.29
CA GLU A 169 -4.23 20.45 -4.24
C GLU A 169 -3.81 19.90 -2.88
N ASN A 170 -4.18 18.65 -2.58
CA ASN A 170 -3.84 17.98 -1.33
C ASN A 170 -2.59 17.10 -1.45
N PHE A 171 -1.71 17.36 -2.42
CA PHE A 171 -0.40 16.70 -2.55
C PHE A 171 -0.48 15.16 -2.61
N PRO A 172 -1.00 14.58 -3.70
CA PRO A 172 -0.98 13.13 -3.89
C PRO A 172 0.47 12.63 -4.03
N SER A 173 0.73 11.39 -3.64
CA SER A 173 2.04 10.75 -3.77
C SER A 173 1.91 9.23 -3.76
N MET A 174 2.88 8.53 -4.36
CA MET A 174 2.92 7.06 -4.31
C MET A 174 3.66 6.57 -3.08
N ILE A 175 4.94 6.94 -2.92
CA ILE A 175 5.74 6.60 -1.75
C ILE A 175 6.35 7.88 -1.17
N THR A 176 6.11 8.15 0.11
CA THR A 176 6.70 9.25 0.85
C THR A 176 7.46 8.73 2.07
N LEU A 177 8.75 9.03 2.16
CA LEU A 177 9.61 8.58 3.26
C LEU A 177 10.22 9.77 4.02
N LYS A 178 10.07 9.72 5.34
CA LYS A 178 10.62 10.68 6.30
C LYS A 178 11.33 9.92 7.43
N ASN A 179 12.57 10.26 7.71
CA ASN A 179 13.45 9.60 8.66
C ASN A 179 13.35 8.05 8.56
N THR A 180 13.33 7.53 7.33
CA THR A 180 13.08 6.11 7.04
C THR A 180 14.18 5.49 6.17
N PRO A 181 15.38 5.23 6.74
CA PRO A 181 16.51 4.67 6.02
C PRO A 181 16.41 3.16 5.77
N ASN A 182 17.38 2.62 5.03
CA ASN A 182 17.59 1.19 4.75
C ASN A 182 16.39 0.47 4.11
N SER A 183 15.55 1.20 3.38
CA SER A 183 14.38 0.64 2.73
C SER A 183 14.72 0.03 1.38
N LEU A 184 13.90 -0.89 0.88
CA LEU A 184 14.00 -1.46 -0.46
C LEU A 184 12.75 -1.07 -1.25
N ILE A 185 12.93 -0.54 -2.46
CA ILE A 185 11.83 -0.16 -3.37
C ILE A 185 12.16 -0.71 -4.76
N ARG A 186 11.69 -1.93 -5.05
CA ARG A 186 12.02 -2.64 -6.29
C ARG A 186 10.83 -3.33 -6.91
N ASN A 187 10.86 -3.52 -8.23
CA ASN A 187 9.86 -4.29 -8.96
C ASN A 187 8.44 -3.78 -8.78
N ASN A 188 8.23 -2.54 -8.33
CA ASN A 188 6.89 -1.97 -8.18
C ASN A 188 6.45 -1.34 -9.51
N SER A 189 5.15 -1.39 -9.79
CA SER A 189 4.55 -0.73 -10.94
C SER A 189 3.71 0.45 -10.48
N PHE A 190 4.10 1.66 -10.87
CA PHE A 190 3.41 2.92 -10.61
C PHE A 190 2.57 3.30 -11.83
N PHE A 191 1.27 3.01 -11.78
CA PHE A 191 0.33 3.25 -12.88
C PHE A 191 -0.55 4.46 -12.58
N ASP A 192 -0.55 5.43 -13.48
CA ASP A 192 -1.25 6.71 -13.34
C ASP A 192 -0.85 7.52 -12.09
N PRO A 193 0.46 7.71 -11.81
CA PRO A 193 0.88 8.62 -10.76
C PRO A 193 0.50 10.05 -11.07
N LEU A 194 -0.29 10.65 -10.18
CA LEU A 194 -0.67 12.07 -10.24
C LEU A 194 0.51 13.02 -10.08
N LEU A 195 1.43 12.69 -9.18
CA LEU A 195 2.56 13.53 -8.81
C LEU A 195 3.77 12.65 -8.44
N HIS A 196 4.39 12.89 -7.29
CA HIS A 196 5.65 12.24 -6.91
C HIS A 196 5.49 10.73 -6.74
N ILE A 197 6.31 9.98 -7.47
CA ILE A 197 6.41 8.52 -7.33
C ILE A 197 7.16 8.16 -6.04
N ILE A 198 8.42 8.56 -5.91
CA ILE A 198 9.18 8.39 -4.67
C ILE A 198 9.62 9.77 -4.20
N TYR A 199 9.12 10.17 -3.03
CA TYR A 199 9.45 11.43 -2.38
C TYR A 199 10.14 11.19 -1.05
N PHE A 200 11.33 11.77 -0.90
CA PHE A 200 12.09 11.75 0.35
C PHE A 200 12.01 13.14 0.99
N GLU A 201 11.37 13.23 2.15
CA GLU A 201 11.25 14.49 2.91
C GLU A 201 12.58 14.95 3.51
N ASP A 202 13.55 14.04 3.66
CA ASP A 202 14.85 14.32 4.21
C ASP A 202 15.97 13.48 3.58
N PRO A 203 17.24 13.88 3.75
CA PRO A 203 18.39 13.11 3.29
C PRO A 203 18.58 11.78 4.03
N ALA A 204 18.15 11.66 5.29
CA ALA A 204 18.38 10.46 6.10
C ALA A 204 17.65 9.25 5.49
N SER A 205 16.45 9.45 4.96
CA SER A 205 15.65 8.43 4.30
C SER A 205 16.27 7.86 3.01
N ARG A 206 17.26 8.55 2.43
CA ARG A 206 18.03 8.05 1.28
C ARG A 206 19.17 7.11 1.71
N SER A 207 19.58 7.15 2.98
CA SER A 207 20.71 6.37 3.46
C SER A 207 20.37 4.88 3.48
N GLY A 208 21.18 4.08 2.78
CA GLY A 208 21.01 2.63 2.71
C GLY A 208 19.77 2.17 1.93
N THR A 209 19.00 3.11 1.35
CA THR A 209 17.79 2.79 0.62
C THR A 209 18.14 2.31 -0.78
N ASP A 210 17.59 1.16 -1.15
CA ASP A 210 17.93 0.41 -2.35
C ASP A 210 16.77 0.43 -3.35
N ILE A 211 16.97 1.10 -4.48
CA ILE A 211 15.89 1.45 -5.43
C ILE A 211 16.30 1.06 -6.84
N GLY A 212 15.38 0.48 -7.59
CA GLY A 212 15.55 0.20 -9.02
C GLY A 212 14.61 -0.88 -9.52
N HIS A 213 14.61 -1.12 -10.82
CA HIS A 213 13.72 -2.09 -11.49
C HIS A 213 12.23 -1.80 -11.20
N ASN A 214 11.85 -0.55 -11.01
CA ASN A 214 10.45 -0.14 -10.90
C ASN A 214 9.94 0.32 -12.27
N HIS A 215 8.63 0.32 -12.43
CA HIS A 215 7.95 0.82 -13.62
C HIS A 215 7.12 2.06 -13.27
N ALA A 216 7.07 3.04 -14.17
CA ALA A 216 6.20 4.21 -14.04
C ALA A 216 5.57 4.59 -15.38
N TYR A 217 4.25 4.77 -15.40
CA TYR A 217 3.52 5.13 -16.62
C TYR A 217 2.26 5.93 -16.32
N ARG A 218 1.97 6.94 -17.15
CA ARG A 218 0.67 7.62 -17.17
C ARG A 218 -0.06 7.35 -18.48
N SER A 219 -1.33 6.96 -18.37
CA SER A 219 -2.23 6.62 -19.46
C SER A 219 -2.72 7.83 -20.25
N ASP A 220 -2.60 9.05 -19.70
CA ASP A 220 -2.90 10.31 -20.39
C ASP A 220 -1.81 10.79 -21.35
N GLY A 221 -0.72 10.02 -21.48
CA GLY A 221 0.40 10.32 -22.38
C GLY A 221 1.34 11.40 -21.86
N GLN A 222 1.17 11.88 -20.61
CA GLN A 222 2.15 12.75 -19.96
C GLN A 222 3.29 11.92 -19.35
N ASP A 223 4.44 12.57 -19.15
CA ASP A 223 5.54 11.93 -18.44
C ASP A 223 5.20 11.79 -16.94
N ALA A 224 5.58 10.65 -16.37
CA ALA A 224 5.51 10.45 -14.93
C ALA A 224 6.45 11.43 -14.18
N PHE A 225 6.04 11.89 -13.00
CA PHE A 225 6.78 12.93 -12.27
C PHE A 225 7.73 12.34 -11.23
N GLY A 226 9.02 12.59 -11.40
CA GLY A 226 10.07 12.22 -10.45
C GLY A 226 11.40 11.95 -11.14
N ILE A 227 12.20 11.04 -10.59
CA ILE A 227 13.53 10.69 -11.09
C ILE A 227 13.61 9.15 -11.23
N PRO A 228 13.99 8.62 -12.39
CA PRO A 228 14.22 7.18 -12.55
C PRO A 228 15.48 6.72 -11.80
N TYR A 229 15.42 5.51 -11.26
CA TYR A 229 16.53 4.81 -10.63
C TYR A 229 17.10 3.72 -11.55
N PRO A 230 18.23 3.08 -11.20
CA PRO A 230 18.84 2.06 -12.05
C PRO A 230 17.85 0.97 -12.47
N ASN A 231 17.81 0.71 -13.78
CA ASN A 231 16.93 -0.27 -14.44
C ASN A 231 15.42 -0.01 -14.29
N ASP A 232 15.00 1.19 -13.88
CA ASP A 232 13.59 1.55 -13.94
C ASP A 232 13.10 1.68 -15.39
N LEU A 233 11.84 1.32 -15.64
CA LEU A 233 11.13 1.48 -16.91
C LEU A 233 10.13 2.64 -16.80
N TRP A 234 10.49 3.81 -17.35
CA TRP A 234 9.67 5.02 -17.27
C TRP A 234 8.99 5.34 -18.59
N ASN A 235 7.74 5.78 -18.48
CA ASN A 235 6.88 6.22 -19.60
C ASN A 235 6.72 5.15 -20.67
N VAL A 236 6.77 3.88 -20.28
CA VAL A 236 6.50 2.72 -21.14
C VAL A 236 5.17 2.12 -20.73
N ASN A 237 4.27 1.84 -21.68
CA ASN A 237 2.98 1.26 -21.32
C ASN A 237 3.16 -0.17 -20.77
N PRO A 238 2.62 -0.50 -19.58
CA PRO A 238 2.77 -1.83 -18.97
C PRO A 238 1.99 -2.94 -19.69
N LEU A 239 1.07 -2.57 -20.60
CA LEU A 239 0.18 -3.48 -21.33
C LEU A 239 -0.58 -4.43 -20.38
N PHE A 240 -1.21 -3.85 -19.37
CA PHE A 240 -2.17 -4.55 -18.51
C PHE A 240 -3.42 -4.98 -19.29
N VAL A 241 -4.05 -6.08 -18.87
CA VAL A 241 -5.29 -6.60 -19.48
C VAL A 241 -6.44 -5.60 -19.36
N ASP A 242 -6.75 -5.11 -18.14
CA ASP A 242 -7.79 -4.10 -17.91
C ASP A 242 -7.55 -3.33 -16.59
N ALA A 243 -6.56 -2.43 -16.60
CA ALA A 243 -6.20 -1.63 -15.42
C ALA A 243 -7.37 -0.79 -14.86
N ALA A 244 -8.28 -0.34 -15.73
CA ALA A 244 -9.44 0.45 -15.31
C ALA A 244 -10.37 -0.37 -14.40
N GLN A 245 -10.50 -1.67 -14.66
CA GLN A 245 -11.32 -2.59 -13.87
C GLN A 245 -10.56 -3.30 -12.74
N GLY A 246 -9.27 -3.04 -12.54
CA GLY A 246 -8.49 -3.74 -11.51
C GLY A 246 -7.69 -4.93 -12.00
N ASP A 247 -7.74 -5.23 -13.28
CA ASP A 247 -7.00 -6.33 -13.87
C ASP A 247 -5.59 -5.86 -14.29
N PHE A 248 -4.64 -6.09 -13.40
CA PHE A 248 -3.23 -5.76 -13.57
C PHE A 248 -2.37 -6.93 -14.07
N HIS A 249 -2.99 -7.99 -14.61
CA HIS A 249 -2.24 -9.02 -15.32
C HIS A 249 -1.59 -8.44 -16.57
N LEU A 250 -0.40 -8.96 -16.90
CA LEU A 250 0.38 -8.57 -18.06
C LEU A 250 -0.11 -9.31 -19.31
N THR A 251 -0.12 -8.61 -20.43
CA THR A 251 -0.29 -9.25 -21.74
C THR A 251 1.05 -9.79 -22.27
N PRO A 252 1.06 -10.73 -23.25
CA PRO A 252 2.29 -11.40 -23.72
C PRO A 252 3.41 -10.52 -24.29
N ASN A 253 3.13 -9.25 -24.60
CA ASN A 253 4.12 -8.31 -25.13
C ASN A 253 4.50 -7.23 -24.10
N SER A 254 4.11 -7.39 -22.84
CA SER A 254 4.39 -6.41 -21.81
C SER A 254 5.91 -6.20 -21.66
N PRO A 255 6.36 -4.94 -21.59
CA PRO A 255 7.77 -4.64 -21.29
C PRO A 255 8.16 -4.96 -19.85
N LEU A 256 7.19 -5.31 -19.00
CA LEU A 256 7.42 -5.63 -17.59
C LEU A 256 7.83 -7.09 -17.37
N ILE A 257 7.67 -7.93 -18.40
CA ILE A 257 8.06 -9.34 -18.38
C ILE A 257 9.59 -9.46 -18.36
N ASP A 258 10.12 -10.33 -17.49
CA ASP A 258 11.55 -10.60 -17.27
C ASP A 258 12.39 -9.36 -16.90
N ALA A 259 11.76 -8.23 -16.52
CA ALA A 259 12.43 -6.93 -16.34
C ALA A 259 12.78 -6.60 -14.87
N GLY A 260 12.27 -7.40 -13.93
CA GLY A 260 12.45 -7.24 -12.49
C GLY A 260 13.78 -7.80 -11.97
N ALA A 261 14.19 -7.33 -10.80
CA ALA A 261 15.29 -7.91 -10.04
C ALA A 261 14.86 -9.20 -9.34
N SER A 262 15.74 -10.20 -9.22
CA SER A 262 15.49 -11.34 -8.33
C SER A 262 15.52 -10.89 -6.86
N LEU A 263 14.43 -11.17 -6.13
CA LEU A 263 14.26 -10.79 -4.73
C LEU A 263 13.96 -12.01 -3.87
N THR A 264 14.75 -12.26 -2.83
CA THR A 264 14.53 -13.38 -1.89
C THR A 264 13.36 -13.17 -0.94
N ILE A 265 12.60 -12.08 -1.10
CA ILE A 265 11.44 -11.72 -0.29
C ILE A 265 10.15 -11.77 -1.08
N VAL A 266 10.16 -12.22 -2.33
CA VAL A 266 8.96 -12.40 -3.16
C VAL A 266 9.11 -13.75 -3.87
N PHE A 267 8.34 -14.75 -3.45
CA PHE A 267 8.50 -16.14 -3.95
C PHE A 267 7.43 -16.54 -4.96
N SER A 268 6.30 -15.85 -4.92
CA SER A 268 5.18 -15.99 -5.83
C SER A 268 4.60 -14.61 -6.13
N ASP A 269 3.68 -14.53 -7.08
CA ASP A 269 2.99 -13.32 -7.49
C ASP A 269 1.66 -13.12 -6.73
N TYR A 270 0.73 -12.34 -7.31
CA TYR A 270 -0.58 -12.09 -6.72
C TYR A 270 -1.50 -13.32 -6.72
N ASP A 271 -1.43 -14.13 -7.78
CA ASP A 271 -2.27 -15.31 -8.02
C ASP A 271 -1.63 -16.61 -7.55
N ASP A 272 -0.51 -16.49 -6.81
CA ASP A 272 0.30 -17.56 -6.22
C ASP A 272 1.18 -18.33 -7.22
N ASP A 273 1.40 -17.77 -8.42
CA ASP A 273 2.34 -18.30 -9.40
C ASP A 273 3.79 -18.04 -8.98
N LEU A 274 4.64 -19.06 -9.09
CA LEU A 274 6.02 -19.01 -8.58
C LEU A 274 6.88 -18.02 -9.37
N ARG A 275 7.74 -17.26 -8.69
CA ARG A 275 8.71 -16.39 -9.34
C ARG A 275 10.13 -16.98 -9.33
N PRO A 276 10.90 -16.91 -10.43
CA PRO A 276 10.51 -16.40 -11.73
C PRO A 276 9.81 -17.46 -12.59
N GLN A 277 8.96 -16.99 -13.50
CA GLN A 277 8.63 -17.68 -14.74
C GLN A 277 9.49 -17.07 -15.86
N GLY A 278 9.88 -17.85 -16.87
CA GLY A 278 10.75 -17.32 -17.92
C GLY A 278 12.21 -17.06 -17.47
N ASN A 279 12.79 -15.92 -17.88
CA ASN A 279 14.21 -15.60 -17.70
C ASN A 279 14.49 -14.70 -16.49
N GLY A 280 13.48 -14.05 -15.92
CA GLY A 280 13.63 -13.05 -14.88
C GLY A 280 12.33 -12.89 -14.08
N TYR A 281 12.36 -12.05 -13.05
CA TYR A 281 11.14 -11.68 -12.34
C TYR A 281 10.39 -10.65 -13.19
N ASP A 282 9.07 -10.63 -13.08
CA ASP A 282 8.29 -9.53 -13.66
C ASP A 282 8.19 -8.35 -12.70
N ILE A 283 8.00 -7.14 -13.27
CA ILE A 283 7.70 -5.93 -12.49
C ILE A 283 6.19 -5.84 -12.25
N GLY A 284 5.80 -5.58 -11.00
CA GLY A 284 4.40 -5.49 -10.59
C GLY A 284 3.92 -6.75 -9.88
N VAL A 285 2.59 -6.92 -9.85
CA VAL A 285 1.89 -7.93 -9.04
C VAL A 285 1.78 -9.28 -9.73
N ASP A 286 1.80 -9.31 -11.06
CA ASP A 286 1.65 -10.50 -11.90
C ASP A 286 3.03 -11.07 -12.28
N GLU A 287 3.11 -12.38 -12.43
CA GLU A 287 4.24 -13.08 -13.06
C GLU A 287 3.73 -13.83 -14.29
N TRP A 288 4.01 -13.26 -15.45
CA TRP A 288 3.46 -13.72 -16.71
C TRP A 288 3.94 -15.13 -17.05
N MET A 289 2.98 -16.00 -17.34
CA MET A 289 3.22 -17.32 -17.91
C MET A 289 2.77 -17.35 -19.37
N SER A 290 3.61 -17.87 -20.25
CA SER A 290 3.13 -18.31 -21.56
C SER A 290 2.25 -19.54 -21.37
N ASP A 291 0.98 -19.46 -21.76
CA ASP A 291 0.14 -20.66 -21.94
C ASP A 291 0.88 -21.65 -22.87
N ASN A 292 1.13 -22.87 -22.38
CA ASN A 292 1.65 -23.97 -23.19
C ASN A 292 0.57 -24.56 -24.11
#